data_AF-A0A398BRC1-F1
#
_entry.id   AF-A0A398BRC1-F1
#
_cell.length_a   1.000
_cell.length_b   1.000
_cell.length_c   1.000
_cell.angle_alpha   90.00
_cell.angle_beta   90.00
_cell.angle_gamma   90.00
#
_symmetry.space_group_name_H-M   'P 1'
#
loop_
_entity.id
_entity.type
_entity.pdbx_description
1 polymer ?
#
loop_
_entity_poly.entity_id
_entity_poly.type
_entity_poly.pdbx_seq_one_letter_code
_entity_poly.pdbx_strand_id
1 'polypeptide(L)'
;MSGLFTVAIAALAALFYLAAALLLKGWGQIPVWVTVSGVVLTLVIASLLEMEALRRARFAEVVLLIICTEVTLALALSRFLFHDGFSALELCGIAMMLAGIVLLLTGAAAPVHANDTKAMERRAG
;
A
#
# COMPACT_ATOMS: atom_id res chain seq x y z
N MET A 1 17.34 1.33 17.52
CA MET A 1 16.13 2.12 17.86
C MET A 1 15.45 2.76 16.64
N SER A 2 16.12 2.98 15.51
CA SER A 2 15.53 3.61 14.31
C SER A 2 14.46 2.76 13.60
N GLY A 3 14.60 1.43 13.54
CA GLY A 3 13.67 0.56 12.82
C GLY A 3 12.25 0.56 13.38
N LEU A 4 12.08 0.34 14.70
CA LEU A 4 10.77 0.36 15.36
C LEU A 4 10.02 1.68 15.17
N PHE A 5 10.75 2.80 15.15
CA PHE A 5 10.16 4.11 14.92
C PHE A 5 9.65 4.28 13.49
N THR A 6 10.41 3.83 12.49
CA THR A 6 9.97 3.84 11.08
C THR A 6 8.74 2.95 10.88
N VAL A 7 8.72 1.76 11.50
CA VAL A 7 7.57 0.85 11.47
C VAL A 7 6.34 1.53 12.08
N ALA A 8 6.49 2.19 13.23
CA ALA A 8 5.39 2.88 13.89
C ALA A 8 4.84 4.04 13.04
N ILE A 9 5.71 4.83 12.39
CA ILE A 9 5.30 5.91 11.49
C ILE A 9 4.58 5.36 10.26
N ALA A 10 5.11 4.30 9.63
CA ALA A 10 4.48 3.68 8.47
C ALA A 10 3.11 3.08 8.81
N ALA A 11 3.00 2.43 9.97
CA ALA A 11 1.72 1.92 10.46
C ALA A 11 0.72 3.07 10.75
N LEU A 12 1.20 4.19 11.29
CA LEU A 12 0.36 5.37 11.51
C LEU A 12 -0.10 5.98 10.18
N ALA A 13 0.79 6.05 9.17
CA ALA A 13 0.41 6.49 7.82
C ALA A 13 -0.69 5.60 7.22
N ALA A 14 -0.56 4.28 7.37
CA ALA A 14 -1.57 3.32 6.92
C ALA A 14 -2.94 3.54 7.59
N LEU A 15 -2.98 3.90 8.88
CA LEU A 15 -4.23 4.25 9.56
C LEU A 15 -4.91 5.48 8.94
N PHE A 16 -4.14 6.50 8.57
CA PHE A 16 -4.68 7.70 7.93
C PHE A 16 -5.15 7.44 6.49
N TYR A 17 -4.44 6.62 5.72
CA TYR A 17 -4.91 6.19 4.40
C TYR A 17 -6.21 5.37 4.50
N LEU A 18 -6.29 4.45 5.47
CA LEU A 18 -7.51 3.71 5.73
C LEU A 18 -8.67 4.62 6.16
N ALA A 19 -8.42 5.61 7.02
CA ALA A 19 -9.42 6.59 7.41
C ALA A 19 -9.95 7.39 6.21
N ALA A 20 -9.07 7.79 5.28
CA ALA A 20 -9.45 8.45 4.04
C ALA A 20 -10.36 7.54 3.19
N ALA A 21 -10.01 6.25 3.07
CA ALA A 21 -10.82 5.27 2.35
C ALA A 21 -12.20 5.08 2.98
N LEU A 22 -12.31 5.08 4.31
CA LEU A 22 -13.58 4.99 5.02
C LEU A 22 -14.46 6.24 4.84
N LEU A 23 -13.86 7.43 4.85
CA LEU A 23 -14.58 8.68 4.55
C LEU A 23 -15.12 8.68 3.12
N LEU A 24 -14.32 8.20 2.16
CA LEU A 24 -14.76 8.01 0.77
C LEU A 24 -15.85 6.95 0.65
N LYS A 25 -15.80 5.87 1.44
CA LYS A 25 -16.90 4.89 1.49
C LYS A 25 -18.20 5.51 2.02
N GLY A 26 -18.08 6.44 2.98
CA GLY A 26 -19.20 7.22 3.52
C GLY A 26 -19.73 8.32 2.58
N TRP A 27 -19.25 8.39 1.33
CA TRP A 27 -19.68 9.38 0.36
C TRP A 27 -21.18 9.27 0.09
N GLY A 28 -21.88 10.41 0.19
CA GLY A 28 -23.34 10.48 0.07
C GLY A 28 -24.10 10.30 1.38
N GLN A 29 -23.46 9.85 2.47
CA GLN A 29 -24.07 9.81 3.82
C GLN A 29 -23.68 11.01 4.69
N ILE A 30 -22.52 11.62 4.41
CA ILE A 30 -21.96 12.77 5.13
C ILE A 30 -21.97 13.98 4.17
N PRO A 31 -22.15 15.23 4.67
CA PRO A 31 -22.08 16.43 3.84
C PRO A 31 -20.78 16.47 3.02
N VAL A 32 -20.89 16.70 1.72
CA VAL A 32 -19.78 16.60 0.74
C VAL A 32 -18.57 17.42 1.17
N TRP A 33 -18.77 18.64 1.65
CA TRP A 33 -17.68 19.51 2.10
C TRP A 33 -16.88 18.91 3.26
N VAL A 34 -17.56 18.26 4.21
CA VAL A 34 -16.93 17.60 5.36
C VAL A 34 -16.14 16.38 4.90
N THR A 35 -16.71 15.56 4.01
CA THR A 35 -16.03 14.39 3.43
C THR A 35 -14.78 14.82 2.67
N VAL A 36 -14.88 15.81 1.79
CA VAL A 36 -13.74 16.32 1.00
C VAL A 36 -12.67 16.90 1.92
N SER A 37 -13.02 17.76 2.88
CA SER A 37 -12.03 18.32 3.80
C SER A 37 -11.37 17.25 4.67
N GLY A 38 -12.14 16.26 5.13
CA GLY A 38 -11.64 15.15 5.93
C GLY A 38 -10.66 14.30 5.14
N VAL A 39 -11.05 13.88 3.92
CA VAL A 39 -10.19 13.10 3.02
C VAL A 39 -8.89 13.83 2.74
N VAL A 40 -8.96 15.10 2.33
CA VAL A 40 -7.75 15.91 2.04
C VAL A 40 -6.86 15.99 3.27
N LEU A 41 -7.41 16.30 4.45
CA LEU A 41 -6.63 16.40 5.67
C LEU A 41 -5.96 15.07 6.03
N THR A 42 -6.71 13.96 5.96
CA THR A 42 -6.17 12.63 6.27
C THR A 42 -5.07 12.21 5.29
N LEU A 43 -5.23 12.50 4.00
CA LEU A 43 -4.22 12.18 2.99
C LEU A 43 -2.96 13.03 3.16
N VAL A 44 -3.09 14.32 3.46
CA VAL A 44 -1.93 15.19 3.74
C VAL A 44 -1.14 14.65 4.93
N ILE A 45 -1.81 14.28 6.02
CA ILE A 45 -1.14 13.71 7.20
C ILE A 45 -0.48 12.38 6.85
N ALA A 46 -1.17 11.49 6.13
CA ALA A 46 -0.62 10.21 5.69
C ALA A 46 0.65 10.41 4.84
N SER A 47 0.61 11.31 3.85
CA SER A 47 1.74 11.60 2.98
C SER A 47 2.92 12.20 3.74
N LEU A 48 2.68 13.07 4.74
CA LEU A 48 3.76 13.62 5.57
C LEU A 48 4.45 12.53 6.40
N LEU A 49 3.68 11.61 6.98
CA LEU A 49 4.21 10.47 7.74
C LEU A 49 4.96 9.50 6.82
N GLU A 50 4.41 9.19 5.65
CA GLU A 50 5.07 8.35 4.65
C GLU A 50 6.40 8.96 4.20
N MET A 51 6.43 10.26 3.89
CA MET A 51 7.68 10.96 3.53
C MET A 51 8.72 10.84 4.64
N GLU A 52 8.32 10.97 5.91
CA GLU A 52 9.23 10.83 7.04
C GLU A 52 9.72 9.37 7.22
N ALA A 53 8.88 8.38 6.94
CA ALA A 53 9.30 6.97 6.92
C ALA A 53 10.28 6.68 5.77
N LEU A 54 10.02 7.23 4.58
CA LEU A 54 10.86 7.11 3.38
C LEU A 54 12.23 7.77 3.54
N ARG A 55 12.35 8.82 4.37
CA ARG A 55 13.65 9.40 4.73
C ARG A 55 14.54 8.45 5.53
N ARG A 56 13.94 7.43 6.17
CA ARG A 56 14.62 6.56 7.15
C ARG A 56 14.77 5.12 6.69
N ALA A 57 14.06 4.69 5.65
CA ALA A 57 14.09 3.33 5.13
C ALA A 57 13.93 3.28 3.60
N ARG A 58 14.07 2.08 3.01
CA ARG A 58 13.95 1.90 1.55
C ARG A 58 12.49 2.04 1.12
N PHE A 59 12.27 2.62 -0.06
CA PHE A 59 10.93 2.82 -0.63
C PHE A 59 10.08 1.54 -0.63
N ALA A 60 10.63 0.44 -1.14
CA ALA A 60 9.94 -0.84 -1.20
C ALA A 60 9.50 -1.35 0.18
N GLU A 61 10.32 -1.14 1.21
CA GLU A 61 10.03 -1.59 2.57
C GLU A 61 8.88 -0.78 3.18
N VAL A 62 8.92 0.55 3.06
CA VAL A 62 7.88 1.44 3.61
C VAL A 62 6.53 1.18 2.93
N VAL A 63 6.53 1.09 1.59
CA VAL A 63 5.30 0.86 0.82
C VAL A 63 4.69 -0.51 1.14
N LEU A 64 5.51 -1.56 1.20
CA LEU A 64 5.02 -2.89 1.60
C LEU A 64 4.43 -2.87 3.00
N LEU A 65 5.08 -2.18 3.94
CA LEU A 65 4.62 -2.09 5.32
C LEU A 65 3.27 -1.37 5.41
N ILE A 66 3.11 -0.25 4.69
CA ILE A 66 1.85 0.48 4.62
C ILE A 66 0.75 -0.43 4.05
N ILE A 67 0.96 -1.02 2.87
CA ILE A 67 -0.05 -1.85 2.19
C ILE A 67 -0.43 -3.07 3.03
N CYS A 68 0.54 -3.80 3.58
CA CYS A 68 0.27 -4.96 4.43
C CYS A 68 -0.52 -4.56 5.69
N THR A 69 -0.21 -3.40 6.27
CA THR A 69 -0.92 -2.88 7.44
C THR A 69 -2.34 -2.48 7.08
N GLU A 70 -2.54 -1.78 5.95
CA GLU A 70 -3.87 -1.41 5.45
C GLU A 70 -4.74 -2.63 5.18
N VAL A 71 -4.21 -3.64 4.49
CA VAL A 71 -4.94 -4.87 4.19
C VAL A 71 -5.29 -5.60 5.49
N THR A 72 -4.34 -5.72 6.43
CA THR A 72 -4.59 -6.38 7.71
C THR A 72 -5.67 -5.65 8.51
N LEU A 73 -5.60 -4.32 8.57
CA LEU A 73 -6.61 -3.50 9.23
C LEU A 73 -7.96 -3.60 8.53
N ALA A 74 -8.00 -3.55 7.20
CA ALA A 74 -9.23 -3.69 6.42
C ALA A 74 -9.87 -5.07 6.63
N LEU A 75 -9.07 -6.14 6.69
CA LEU A 75 -9.54 -7.49 7.03
C LEU A 75 -10.06 -7.57 8.48
N ALA A 76 -9.39 -6.93 9.43
CA ALA A 76 -9.83 -6.90 10.83
C ALA A 76 -11.13 -6.09 11.00
N LEU A 77 -11.21 -4.95 10.34
CA LEU A 77 -12.35 -4.03 10.38
C LEU A 77 -13.51 -4.51 9.51
N SER A 78 -13.29 -5.38 8.53
CA SER A 78 -14.36 -5.81 7.63
C SER A 78 -15.48 -6.51 8.38
N ARG A 79 -15.15 -7.33 9.38
CA ARG A 79 -16.15 -7.99 10.23
C ARG A 79 -17.02 -7.02 11.03
N PHE A 80 -16.53 -5.81 11.28
CA PHE A 80 -17.28 -4.75 11.98
C PHE A 80 -17.99 -3.81 11.01
N LEU A 81 -17.42 -3.57 9.83
CA LEU A 81 -17.89 -2.57 8.86
C LEU A 81 -18.75 -3.14 7.72
N PHE A 82 -18.65 -4.44 7.48
CA PHE A 82 -19.40 -5.16 6.47
C PHE A 82 -19.99 -6.39 7.17
N HIS A 83 -21.32 -6.44 7.27
CA HIS A 83 -22.03 -7.54 7.94
C HIS A 83 -21.68 -8.90 7.34
N ASP A 84 -21.31 -8.90 6.06
CA ASP A 84 -20.78 -10.05 5.33
C ASP A 84 -19.25 -9.96 5.33
N GLY A 85 -18.59 -10.95 5.95
CA GLY A 85 -17.15 -11.09 5.91
C GLY A 85 -16.64 -11.45 4.51
N PHE A 86 -15.31 -11.51 4.35
CA PHE A 86 -14.71 -11.88 3.06
C PHE A 86 -14.90 -13.36 2.73
N SER A 87 -15.29 -13.64 1.49
CA SER A 87 -15.30 -14.96 0.89
C SER A 87 -13.88 -15.48 0.61
N ALA A 88 -13.73 -16.80 0.48
CA ALA A 88 -12.44 -17.42 0.16
C ALA A 88 -11.86 -16.93 -1.18
N LEU A 89 -12.70 -16.58 -2.15
CA LEU A 89 -12.28 -16.03 -3.43
C LEU A 89 -11.72 -14.61 -3.28
N GLU A 90 -12.34 -13.77 -2.46
CA GLU A 90 -11.85 -12.40 -2.19
C GLU A 90 -10.51 -12.43 -1.45
N LEU A 91 -10.36 -13.32 -0.47
CA LEU A 91 -9.08 -13.53 0.23
C LEU A 91 -7.98 -14.00 -0.73
N CYS A 92 -8.30 -14.90 -1.67
CA CYS A 92 -7.37 -15.33 -2.71
C CYS A 92 -6.98 -14.18 -3.64
N GLY A 93 -7.94 -13.34 -4.04
CA GLY A 93 -7.69 -12.13 -4.84
C GLY A 93 -6.77 -11.14 -4.14
N ILE A 94 -7.00 -10.87 -2.85
CA ILE A 94 -6.14 -10.01 -2.01
C ILE A 94 -4.72 -10.59 -1.93
N ALA A 95 -4.58 -11.90 -1.71
CA ALA A 95 -3.29 -12.57 -1.65
C ALA A 95 -2.51 -12.47 -2.99
N MET A 96 -3.19 -12.67 -4.11
CA MET A 96 -2.61 -12.53 -5.45
C MET A 96 -2.19 -11.08 -5.75
N MET A 97 -3.01 -10.11 -5.36
CA MET A 97 -2.67 -8.68 -5.49
C MET A 97 -1.42 -8.33 -4.67
N LEU A 98 -1.35 -8.77 -3.42
CA LEU A 98 -0.17 -8.56 -2.56
C LEU A 98 1.08 -9.21 -3.16
N ALA A 99 0.97 -10.45 -3.66
CA ALA A 99 2.09 -11.13 -4.32
C ALA A 99 2.58 -10.35 -5.55
N GLY A 100 1.66 -9.80 -6.36
CA GLY A 100 2.01 -8.94 -7.50
C GLY A 100 2.75 -7.67 -7.09
N ILE A 101 2.28 -7.00 -6.03
CA ILE A 101 2.93 -5.79 -5.48
C ILE A 101 4.34 -6.10 -4.98
N VAL A 102 4.51 -7.22 -4.26
CA VAL A 102 5.83 -7.67 -3.79
C VAL A 102 6.76 -7.93 -4.98
N LEU A 103 6.31 -8.62 -6.02
CA LEU A 103 7.12 -8.90 -7.21
C LEU A 103 7.54 -7.62 -7.94
N LEU A 104 6.64 -6.66 -8.08
CA LEU A 104 6.92 -5.34 -8.67
C LEU A 104 7.97 -4.56 -7.87
N LEU A 105 7.85 -4.57 -6.53
CA LEU A 105 8.74 -3.81 -5.65
C LEU A 105 10.10 -4.49 -5.43
N THR A 106 10.18 -5.81 -5.54
CA THR A 106 11.43 -6.59 -5.41
C THR A 106 12.19 -6.74 -6.73
N GLY A 107 11.61 -6.32 -7.86
CA GLY A 107 12.25 -6.39 -9.17
C GLY A 107 12.43 -7.82 -9.70
N ALA A 108 11.77 -8.82 -9.10
CA ALA A 108 11.87 -10.22 -9.50
C ALA A 108 11.31 -10.51 -10.91
N ALA A 109 10.73 -9.51 -11.58
CA ALA A 109 10.19 -9.59 -12.94
C ALA A 109 11.17 -9.16 -14.06
N ALA A 110 12.49 -9.18 -13.83
CA ALA A 110 13.48 -9.08 -14.92
C ALA A 110 14.66 -10.04 -14.70
N PRO A 111 14.83 -11.05 -15.59
CA PRO A 111 15.65 -10.80 -16.78
C PRO A 111 15.15 -11.59 -18.01
N VAL A 112 14.20 -11.07 -18.78
CA VAL A 112 13.95 -11.61 -20.13
C VAL A 112 14.60 -10.75 -21.22
N HIS A 113 14.81 -9.44 -21.00
CA HIS A 113 15.43 -8.56 -22.01
C HIS A 113 16.93 -8.27 -21.82
N ALA A 114 17.56 -8.78 -20.76
CA ALA A 114 19.01 -8.61 -20.55
C ALA A 114 19.87 -9.63 -21.34
N ASN A 115 19.26 -10.70 -21.86
CA ASN A 115 19.98 -11.69 -22.67
C ASN A 115 20.07 -11.31 -24.16
N ASP A 116 19.13 -10.50 -24.67
CA ASP A 116 19.13 -10.11 -26.09
C ASP A 116 20.21 -9.08 -26.43
N THR A 117 20.49 -8.14 -25.51
CA THR A 117 21.53 -7.12 -25.72
C THR A 117 22.94 -7.70 -25.67
N LYS A 118 23.21 -8.64 -24.76
CA LYS A 118 24.50 -9.36 -24.71
C LYS A 118 24.71 -10.33 -25.88
N ALA A 119 23.62 -10.88 -26.43
CA ALA A 119 23.67 -11.72 -27.62
C ALA A 119 23.93 -10.91 -28.90
N MET A 120 23.45 -9.66 -28.99
CA MET A 120 23.77 -8.75 -30.09
C MET A 120 25.24 -8.27 -30.05
N GLU A 121 25.78 -7.91 -28.89
CA GLU A 121 27.20 -7.51 -28.80
C GLU A 121 28.16 -8.64 -29.18
N ARG A 122 27.85 -9.89 -28.83
CA ARG A 122 28.66 -11.06 -29.24
C ARG A 122 28.56 -11.43 -30.72
N ARG A 123 27.58 -10.89 -31.46
CA ARG A 123 27.48 -11.07 -32.91
C ARG A 123 28.07 -9.91 -33.71
N ALA A 124 28.41 -8.81 -33.04
CA ALA A 124 28.94 -7.59 -33.64
C ALA A 124 30.46 -7.38 -33.43
N GLY A 125 31.12 -8.28 -32.69
CA GLY A 125 32.58 -8.36 -32.57
C GLY A 125 33.10 -9.69 -33.08
#